data_AF-A0A023G7W2-F1
#
_entry.id   AF-A0A023G7W2-F1
#
_cell.length_a   1.000
_cell.length_b   1.000
_cell.length_c   1.000
_cell.angle_alpha   90.00
_cell.angle_beta   90.00
_cell.angle_gamma   90.00
#
_symmetry.space_group_name_H-M   'P 1'
#
loop_
_entity.id
_entity.type
_entity.pdbx_description
1 polymer ?
#
loop_
_entity_poly.entity_id
_entity_poly.type
_entity_poly.pdbx_seq_one_letter_code
_entity_poly.pdbx_strand_id
1 'polypeptide(L)'
;MPDSERPRVQHRLRDYALGVNWRLTRFVECVPATFVCCLCSVIPKRTLVLPCAHALCEPCHRAITNEGTGVCPLDMVPFVQDECHGNSMAARRANSLTAHCWNETQGCEFVGNVEAVLQHYEEECAFHALDCPRCAVSVLHRDLPAHYLAGCIASALPEDTGQPFLPGTPMSSHDWSDTLGELKAVLAQTCNDQLASIQSQMNELTQRLESQGAQLLEVTRSLRESEGHAQNGMAGR
;
A
#
# COMPACT_ATOMS: atom_id res chain seq x y z
N MET A 1 0.84 -1.48 43.08
CA MET A 1 1.51 -2.29 42.05
C MET A 1 1.88 -1.34 40.93
N PRO A 2 3.17 -1.20 40.55
CA PRO A 2 3.56 -0.30 39.48
C PRO A 2 3.01 -0.83 38.15
N ASP A 3 2.52 0.07 37.30
CA ASP A 3 1.85 -0.20 36.03
C ASP A 3 2.76 -0.81 34.93
N SER A 4 4.00 -1.16 35.28
CA SER A 4 5.10 -1.50 34.36
C SER A 4 5.15 -2.96 33.91
N GLU A 5 4.32 -3.85 34.48
CA GLU A 5 4.34 -5.29 34.16
C GLU A 5 3.08 -5.80 33.46
N ARG A 6 2.13 -4.92 33.10
CA ARG A 6 0.99 -5.36 32.28
C ARG A 6 1.49 -5.70 30.88
N PRO A 7 1.23 -6.93 30.37
CA PRO A 7 1.55 -7.28 29.00
C PRO A 7 0.93 -6.24 28.07
N ARG A 8 1.72 -5.73 27.11
CA ARG A 8 1.19 -4.81 26.11
C ARG A 8 0.15 -5.56 25.29
N VAL A 9 -1.08 -5.06 25.30
CA VAL A 9 -2.20 -5.58 24.50
C VAL A 9 -2.43 -4.78 23.22
N GLN A 10 -1.65 -3.73 23.00
CA GLN A 10 -1.75 -2.87 21.82
C GLN A 10 -0.61 -3.16 20.84
N HIS A 11 -0.98 -3.61 19.65
CA HIS A 11 -0.03 -3.91 18.57
C HIS A 11 -0.55 -3.41 17.23
N ARG A 12 0.35 -3.33 16.24
CA ARG A 12 -0.02 -3.09 14.84
C ARG A 12 0.10 -4.38 14.06
N LEU A 13 -0.90 -4.71 13.26
CA LEU A 13 -0.81 -5.81 12.29
C LEU A 13 -0.09 -5.33 11.03
N ARG A 14 0.66 -6.21 10.38
CA ARG A 14 1.29 -5.96 9.08
C ARG A 14 1.22 -7.22 8.22
N ASP A 15 1.05 -7.05 6.92
CA ASP A 15 0.97 -8.12 5.92
C ASP A 15 -0.32 -8.96 6.00
N TYR A 16 -1.40 -8.36 6.53
CA TYR A 16 -2.77 -8.91 6.59
C TYR A 16 -3.75 -8.09 5.74
N ALA A 17 -5.05 -8.12 6.05
CA ALA A 17 -6.10 -7.41 5.32
C ALA A 17 -5.82 -5.90 5.18
N LEU A 18 -6.15 -5.36 4.01
CA LEU A 18 -6.18 -3.91 3.78
C LEU A 18 -7.17 -3.26 4.76
N GLY A 19 -6.86 -2.07 5.25
CA GLY A 19 -7.64 -1.37 6.29
C GLY A 19 -7.20 -1.68 7.73
N VAL A 20 -6.62 -2.85 7.99
CA VAL A 20 -6.13 -3.25 9.32
C VAL A 20 -4.64 -2.93 9.51
N ASN A 21 -3.86 -3.08 8.43
CA ASN A 21 -2.41 -2.90 8.48
C ASN A 21 -2.03 -1.53 9.06
N TRP A 22 -1.01 -1.51 9.93
CA TRP A 22 -0.46 -0.33 10.61
C TRP A 22 -1.40 0.42 11.56
N ARG A 23 -2.66 -0.01 11.71
CA ARG A 23 -3.54 0.51 12.75
C ARG A 23 -3.16 -0.04 14.12
N LEU A 24 -2.98 0.85 15.09
CA LEU A 24 -2.75 0.45 16.48
C LEU A 24 -4.04 -0.17 16.99
N THR A 25 -4.00 -1.47 17.24
CA THR A 25 -5.16 -2.29 17.60
C THR A 25 -4.97 -2.79 19.01
N ARG A 26 -5.97 -2.55 19.86
CA ARG A 26 -6.03 -3.07 21.22
C ARG A 26 -6.71 -4.44 21.19
N PHE A 27 -5.94 -5.48 21.44
CA PHE A 27 -6.44 -6.85 21.53
C PHE A 27 -7.02 -7.10 22.92
N VAL A 28 -8.05 -7.95 22.99
CA VAL A 28 -8.62 -8.41 24.26
C VAL A 28 -7.66 -9.38 24.94
N GLU A 29 -7.11 -10.31 24.17
CA GLU A 29 -6.15 -11.30 24.64
C GLU A 29 -4.72 -10.89 24.28
N CYS A 30 -3.77 -11.30 25.12
CA CYS A 30 -2.35 -11.10 24.83
C CYS A 30 -1.93 -11.94 23.62
N VAL A 31 -1.35 -11.29 22.62
CA VAL A 31 -0.76 -12.01 21.47
C VAL A 31 0.55 -12.66 21.92
N PRO A 32 0.80 -13.94 21.63
CA PRO A 32 2.04 -14.59 22.05
C PRO A 32 3.26 -13.84 21.53
N ALA A 33 4.24 -13.57 22.42
CA ALA A 33 5.41 -12.75 22.12
C ALA A 33 6.22 -13.24 20.90
N THR A 34 6.19 -14.55 20.62
CA THR A 34 6.85 -15.13 19.44
C THR A 34 6.29 -14.64 18.10
N PHE A 35 5.10 -14.02 18.07
CA PHE A 35 4.50 -13.43 16.88
C PHE A 35 4.57 -11.89 16.85
N VAL A 36 5.11 -11.27 17.90
CA VAL A 36 5.23 -9.82 18.03
C VAL A 36 6.70 -9.46 17.92
N CYS A 37 7.05 -8.53 17.04
CA CYS A 37 8.41 -8.01 16.99
C CYS A 37 8.74 -7.23 18.28
N CYS A 38 9.76 -7.66 19.02
CA CYS A 38 10.19 -7.01 20.26
C CYS A 38 10.69 -5.58 20.06
N LEU A 39 11.13 -5.20 18.85
CA LEU A 39 11.63 -3.85 18.56
C LEU A 39 10.54 -2.86 18.16
N CYS A 40 9.69 -3.23 17.20
CA CYS A 40 8.67 -2.31 16.66
C CYS A 40 7.26 -2.62 17.14
N SER A 41 7.07 -3.66 17.95
CA SER A 41 5.76 -4.10 18.49
C SER A 41 4.71 -4.44 17.42
N VAL A 42 5.14 -4.67 16.17
CA VAL A 42 4.28 -5.10 15.05
C VAL A 42 4.09 -6.61 15.10
N ILE A 43 2.89 -7.08 14.75
CA ILE A 43 2.56 -8.46 14.43
C ILE A 43 2.66 -8.62 12.90
N PRO A 44 3.79 -9.08 12.36
CA PRO A 44 3.91 -9.41 10.94
C PRO A 44 3.29 -10.77 10.62
N LYS A 45 3.23 -11.14 9.34
CA LYS A 45 2.93 -12.51 8.91
C LYS A 45 3.97 -13.53 9.39
N ARG A 46 5.24 -13.11 9.49
CA ARG A 46 6.37 -13.94 9.92
C ARG A 46 7.34 -13.18 10.82
N THR A 47 7.75 -13.83 11.90
CA THR A 47 8.82 -13.42 12.80
C THR A 47 9.98 -14.42 12.73
N LEU A 48 11.15 -13.95 13.12
CA LEU A 48 12.35 -14.74 13.35
C LEU A 48 12.65 -14.68 14.85
N VAL A 49 12.61 -15.82 15.52
CA VAL A 49 12.93 -15.96 16.94
C VAL A 49 14.42 -16.27 17.05
N LEU A 50 15.14 -15.37 17.71
CA LEU A 50 16.57 -15.50 17.96
C LEU A 50 16.86 -16.59 19.02
N PRO A 51 18.10 -17.09 19.14
CA PRO A 51 18.49 -18.03 20.19
C PRO A 51 18.24 -17.52 21.61
N CYS A 52 18.29 -16.19 21.81
CA CYS A 52 17.93 -15.54 23.08
C CYS A 52 16.42 -15.39 23.30
N ALA A 53 15.59 -16.04 22.48
CA ALA A 53 14.12 -16.05 22.51
C ALA A 53 13.42 -14.72 22.15
N HIS A 54 14.15 -13.66 21.82
CA HIS A 54 13.57 -12.43 21.27
C HIS A 54 13.07 -12.65 19.83
N ALA A 55 11.83 -12.23 19.56
CA ALA A 55 11.23 -12.34 18.23
C ALA A 55 11.34 -11.02 17.46
N LEU A 56 11.81 -11.07 16.22
CA LEU A 56 11.96 -9.91 15.34
C LEU A 56 11.14 -10.09 14.06
N CYS A 57 10.57 -9.03 13.52
CA CYS A 57 10.05 -9.06 12.15
C CYS A 57 11.20 -9.08 11.13
N GLU A 58 10.96 -9.61 9.93
CA GLU A 58 11.99 -9.72 8.89
C GLU A 58 12.69 -8.38 8.55
N PRO A 59 11.99 -7.22 8.46
CA PRO A 59 12.66 -5.94 8.26
C PRO A 59 13.65 -5.58 9.38
N CYS A 60 13.26 -5.74 10.65
CA CYS A 60 14.11 -5.43 11.79
C CYS A 60 15.30 -6.38 11.88
N HIS A 61 15.07 -7.69 11.70
CA HIS A 61 16.15 -8.68 11.66
C HIS A 61 17.16 -8.36 10.56
N ARG A 62 16.67 -8.09 9.33
CA ARG A 62 17.53 -7.75 8.19
C ARG A 62 18.35 -6.48 8.41
N ALA A 63 17.79 -5.47 9.06
CA ALA A 63 18.53 -4.26 9.40
C ALA A 63 19.74 -4.58 10.29
N ILE A 64 19.55 -5.39 11.34
CA ILE A 64 20.61 -5.79 12.26
C ILE A 64 21.68 -6.63 11.56
N THR A 65 21.28 -7.60 10.73
CA THR A 65 22.24 -8.46 10.03
C THR A 65 23.02 -7.71 8.94
N ASN A 66 22.39 -6.76 8.26
CA ASN A 66 23.06 -5.96 7.22
C ASN A 66 24.12 -5.01 7.79
N GLU A 67 23.94 -4.56 9.03
CA GLU A 67 24.95 -3.79 9.77
C GLU A 67 26.13 -4.65 10.24
N GLY A 68 26.10 -5.97 10.01
CA GLY A 68 27.20 -6.88 10.32
C GLY A 68 27.43 -7.13 11.81
N THR A 69 26.50 -6.72 12.67
CA THR A 69 26.64 -6.89 14.12
C THR A 69 26.36 -8.33 14.55
N GLY A 70 25.35 -8.99 13.97
CA GLY A 70 24.96 -10.36 14.35
C GLY A 70 24.64 -10.49 15.84
N VAL A 71 24.14 -9.40 16.45
CA VAL A 71 23.91 -9.30 17.89
C VAL A 71 22.47 -8.84 18.12
N CYS A 72 21.77 -9.48 19.07
CA CYS A 72 20.45 -9.03 19.46
C CYS A 72 20.55 -7.67 20.16
N PRO A 73 19.85 -6.63 19.71
CA PRO A 73 19.96 -5.28 20.28
C PRO A 73 19.26 -5.11 21.64
N LEU A 74 18.57 -6.15 22.15
CA LEU A 74 17.84 -6.10 23.41
C LEU A 74 18.67 -6.58 24.59
N ASP A 75 19.51 -7.59 24.38
CA ASP A 75 20.32 -8.25 25.41
C ASP A 75 21.81 -8.36 25.03
N MET A 76 22.19 -7.87 23.85
CA MET A 76 23.54 -7.91 23.30
C MET A 76 24.10 -9.33 23.10
N VAL A 77 23.23 -10.35 23.02
CA VAL A 77 23.64 -11.73 22.77
C VAL A 77 23.92 -11.93 21.27
N PRO A 78 25.11 -12.42 20.88
CA PRO A 78 25.42 -12.78 19.49
C PRO A 78 24.54 -13.94 19.01
N PHE A 79 24.19 -13.93 17.73
CA PHE A 79 23.44 -15.02 17.10
C PHE A 79 23.91 -15.25 15.66
N VAL A 80 23.77 -16.48 15.19
CA VAL A 80 23.94 -16.81 13.77
C VAL A 80 22.56 -16.96 13.12
N GLN A 81 22.43 -16.48 11.88
CA GLN A 81 21.14 -16.47 11.18
C GLN A 81 20.50 -17.86 11.04
N ASP A 82 21.31 -18.91 10.89
CA ASP A 82 20.83 -20.29 10.75
C ASP A 82 20.26 -20.88 12.06
N GLU A 83 20.56 -20.27 13.20
CA GLU A 83 20.03 -20.65 14.52
C GLU A 83 18.67 -19.98 14.82
N CYS A 84 18.24 -19.04 13.96
CA CYS A 84 16.97 -18.34 14.11
C CYS A 84 15.80 -19.20 13.64
N HIS A 85 14.76 -19.29 14.48
CA HIS A 85 13.57 -20.07 14.19
C HIS A 85 12.47 -19.19 13.59
N GLY A 86 12.00 -19.51 12.39
CA GLY A 86 10.90 -18.79 11.76
C GLY A 86 9.54 -19.19 12.35
N ASN A 87 8.75 -18.21 12.77
CA ASN A 87 7.38 -18.43 13.24
C ASN A 87 6.40 -17.63 12.37
N SER A 88 5.34 -18.28 11.88
CA SER A 88 4.37 -17.67 10.96
C SER A 88 2.98 -17.68 11.53
N MET A 89 2.29 -16.55 11.46
CA MET A 89 0.88 -16.45 11.81
C MET A 89 0.04 -16.44 10.53
N ALA A 90 -0.82 -17.44 10.39
CA ALA A 90 -1.74 -17.52 9.25
C ALA A 90 -2.74 -16.35 9.31
N ALA A 91 -3.11 -15.81 8.15
CA ALA A 91 -4.07 -14.70 8.06
C ALA A 91 -5.40 -15.00 8.76
N ARG A 92 -5.92 -16.24 8.63
CA ARG A 92 -7.13 -16.66 9.34
C ARG A 92 -7.01 -16.53 10.86
N ARG A 93 -5.83 -16.88 11.42
CA ARG A 93 -5.57 -16.78 12.85
C ARG A 93 -5.45 -15.32 13.30
N ALA A 94 -4.77 -14.49 12.51
CA ALA A 94 -4.69 -13.06 12.79
C ALA A 94 -6.07 -12.39 12.76
N ASN A 95 -6.89 -12.72 11.75
CA ASN A 95 -8.26 -12.23 11.63
C ASN A 95 -9.17 -12.71 12.76
N SER A 96 -8.91 -13.89 13.34
CA SER A 96 -9.68 -14.42 14.46
C SER A 96 -9.32 -13.80 15.82
N LEU A 97 -8.22 -13.05 15.92
CA LEU A 97 -7.85 -12.37 17.17
C LEU A 97 -8.95 -11.38 17.56
N THR A 98 -9.35 -11.39 18.83
CA THR A 98 -10.37 -10.47 19.34
C THR A 98 -9.75 -9.13 19.69
N ALA A 99 -10.37 -8.04 19.24
CA ALA A 99 -9.92 -6.68 19.43
C ALA A 99 -11.10 -5.73 19.72
N HIS A 100 -10.76 -4.60 20.32
CA HIS A 100 -11.65 -3.47 20.50
C HIS A 100 -11.72 -2.63 19.22
N CYS A 101 -12.85 -1.98 18.97
CA CYS A 101 -12.97 -0.97 17.92
C CYS A 101 -11.90 0.12 18.06
N TRP A 102 -11.36 0.60 16.94
CA TRP A 102 -10.35 1.67 16.96
C TRP A 102 -10.86 3.00 17.52
N ASN A 103 -12.18 3.16 17.62
CA ASN A 103 -12.84 4.31 18.26
C ASN A 103 -13.23 4.02 19.72
N GLU A 104 -12.63 3.03 20.39
CA GLU A 104 -12.86 2.74 21.82
C GLU A 104 -12.64 3.99 22.69
N THR A 105 -11.59 4.76 22.43
CA THR A 105 -11.29 6.00 23.16
C THR A 105 -12.34 7.10 22.95
N GLN A 106 -13.15 6.98 21.90
CA GLN A 106 -14.27 7.87 21.60
C GLN A 106 -15.60 7.36 22.20
N GLY A 107 -15.59 6.22 22.87
CA GLY A 107 -16.77 5.61 23.51
C GLY A 107 -17.42 4.48 22.72
N CYS A 108 -16.79 3.97 21.65
CA CYS A 108 -17.27 2.77 20.98
C CYS A 108 -16.97 1.51 21.82
N GLU A 109 -18.01 0.79 22.25
CA GLU A 109 -17.85 -0.43 23.06
C GLU A 109 -17.77 -1.72 22.23
N PHE A 110 -17.73 -1.62 20.90
CA PHE A 110 -17.71 -2.79 20.04
C PHE A 110 -16.42 -3.60 20.21
N VAL A 111 -16.58 -4.91 20.41
CA VAL A 111 -15.51 -5.90 20.53
C VAL A 111 -15.84 -7.06 19.60
N GLY A 112 -14.88 -7.46 18.77
CA GLY A 112 -15.06 -8.54 17.81
C GLY A 112 -13.73 -9.10 17.34
N ASN A 113 -13.76 -10.09 16.45
CA ASN A 113 -12.54 -10.48 15.76
C ASN A 113 -12.05 -9.34 14.85
N VAL A 114 -10.77 -9.33 14.46
CA VAL A 114 -10.17 -8.23 13.68
C VAL A 114 -10.95 -7.94 12.38
N GLU A 115 -11.50 -8.97 11.72
CA GLU A 115 -12.31 -8.82 10.51
C GLU A 115 -13.66 -8.12 10.79
N ALA A 116 -14.36 -8.52 11.86
CA ALA A 116 -15.60 -7.89 12.30
C ALA A 116 -15.36 -6.47 12.81
N VAL A 117 -14.23 -6.20 13.46
CA VAL A 117 -13.84 -4.85 13.88
C VAL A 117 -13.60 -3.95 12.66
N LEU A 118 -12.98 -4.48 11.60
CA LEU A 118 -12.82 -3.75 10.35
C LEU A 118 -14.17 -3.37 9.74
N GLN A 119 -15.03 -4.37 9.56
CA GLN A 119 -16.36 -4.16 9.00
C GLN A 119 -17.17 -3.14 9.82
N HIS A 120 -17.22 -3.33 11.15
CA HIS A 120 -17.90 -2.42 12.05
C HIS A 120 -17.36 -0.99 11.92
N TYR A 121 -16.03 -0.81 11.92
CA TYR A 121 -15.42 0.50 11.81
C TYR A 121 -15.78 1.21 10.51
N GLU A 122 -15.76 0.49 9.38
CA GLU A 122 -15.99 1.09 8.06
C GLU A 122 -17.47 1.36 7.77
N GLU A 123 -18.37 0.48 8.23
CA GLU A 123 -19.78 0.49 7.81
C GLU A 123 -20.76 0.96 8.90
N GLU A 124 -20.44 0.77 10.18
CA GLU A 124 -21.42 0.87 11.28
C GLU A 124 -21.05 1.86 12.40
N CYS A 125 -19.76 2.16 12.57
CA CYS A 125 -19.28 2.86 13.77
C CYS A 125 -19.75 4.32 13.81
N ALA A 126 -20.60 4.64 14.80
CA ALA A 126 -21.12 6.00 15.02
C ALA A 126 -20.15 6.93 15.79
N PHE A 127 -18.94 6.46 16.12
CA PHE A 127 -17.97 7.14 16.99
C PHE A 127 -16.73 7.66 16.24
N HIS A 128 -16.83 7.82 14.92
CA HIS A 128 -15.78 8.49 14.15
C HIS A 128 -15.66 9.94 14.57
N ALA A 129 -14.49 10.32 15.09
CA ALA A 129 -14.15 11.70 15.41
C ALA A 129 -13.55 12.40 14.18
N LEU A 130 -13.92 13.66 13.98
CA LEU A 130 -13.42 14.53 12.92
C LEU A 130 -13.06 15.88 13.53
N ASP A 131 -12.01 16.50 13.01
CA ASP A 131 -11.70 17.89 13.37
C ASP A 131 -12.64 18.83 12.61
N CYS A 132 -13.38 19.66 13.36
CA CYS A 132 -14.28 20.62 12.77
C CYS A 132 -13.48 21.62 11.91
N PRO A 133 -13.81 21.81 10.61
CA PRO A 133 -13.02 22.68 9.74
C PRO A 133 -13.14 24.18 10.09
N ARG A 134 -14.07 24.57 10.97
CA ARG A 134 -14.22 25.96 11.43
C ARG A 134 -13.42 26.25 12.69
N CYS A 135 -13.52 25.39 13.69
CA CYS A 135 -12.94 25.64 15.02
C CYS A 135 -11.76 24.72 15.38
N ALA A 136 -11.45 23.73 14.53
CA ALA A 136 -10.46 22.68 14.77
C ALA A 136 -10.71 21.80 16.02
N VAL A 137 -11.88 21.93 16.65
CA VAL A 137 -12.28 21.04 17.76
C VAL A 137 -12.65 19.68 17.19
N SER A 138 -12.12 18.61 17.81
CA SER A 138 -12.49 17.25 17.48
C SER A 138 -13.91 16.94 17.97
N VAL A 139 -14.80 16.55 17.05
CA VAL A 139 -16.22 16.27 17.30
C VAL A 139 -16.59 14.96 16.62
N LEU A 140 -17.48 14.18 17.21
CA LEU A 140 -18.01 12.98 16.54
C LEU A 140 -18.79 13.38 15.28
N HIS A 141 -18.62 12.62 14.20
CA HIS A 141 -19.27 12.88 12.92
C HIS A 141 -20.80 13.03 13.06
N ARG A 142 -21.43 12.19 13.90
CA ARG A 142 -22.87 12.26 14.20
C ARG A 142 -23.30 13.55 14.92
N ASP A 143 -22.40 14.16 15.68
CA ASP A 143 -22.67 15.34 16.53
C ASP A 143 -22.24 16.65 15.84
N LEU A 144 -21.55 16.56 14.70
CA LEU A 144 -21.06 17.70 13.94
C LEU A 144 -22.20 18.68 13.55
N PRO A 145 -23.40 18.25 13.10
CA PRO A 145 -24.49 19.19 12.83
C PRO A 145 -24.95 19.94 14.09
N ALA A 146 -25.06 19.24 15.22
CA ALA A 146 -25.44 19.84 16.50
C ALA A 146 -24.39 20.85 16.97
N HIS A 147 -23.10 20.55 16.78
CA HIS A 147 -22.00 21.48 17.04
C HIS A 147 -22.13 22.79 16.24
N TYR A 148 -22.53 22.73 14.96
CA TYR A 148 -22.75 23.93 14.16
C TYR A 148 -23.95 24.75 14.65
N LEU A 149 -25.06 24.08 14.98
CA LEU A 149 -26.27 24.71 15.49
C LEU A 149 -26.06 25.34 16.89
N ALA A 150 -25.15 24.78 17.69
CA ALA A 150 -24.75 25.33 18.99
C ALA A 150 -23.90 26.62 18.88
N GLY A 151 -23.70 27.15 17.67
CA GLY A 151 -22.96 28.38 17.45
C GLY A 151 -21.46 28.16 17.31
N CYS A 152 -21.02 27.12 16.60
CA CYS A 152 -19.63 26.95 16.21
C CYS A 152 -19.07 28.25 15.60
N ILE A 153 -18.05 28.82 16.26
CA ILE A 153 -17.35 30.02 15.81
C ILE A 153 -16.03 29.56 15.19
N ALA A 154 -15.61 30.22 14.10
CA ALA A 154 -14.29 29.95 13.56
C ALA A 154 -13.25 30.23 14.65
N SER A 155 -12.38 29.26 14.92
CA SER A 155 -11.22 29.56 15.75
C SER A 155 -10.41 30.57 14.96
N ALA A 156 -10.23 31.78 15.51
CA ALA A 156 -9.14 32.61 15.07
C ALA A 156 -7.91 31.70 15.15
N LEU A 157 -7.23 31.51 14.01
CA LEU A 157 -6.00 30.73 13.94
C LEU A 157 -5.15 31.09 15.17
N PRO A 158 -4.49 30.14 15.84
CA PRO A 158 -3.53 30.51 16.86
C PRO A 158 -2.56 31.50 16.23
N GLU A 159 -2.58 32.75 16.72
CA GLU A 159 -1.58 33.74 16.38
C GLU A 159 -0.22 33.10 16.63
N ASP A 160 0.61 33.16 15.59
CA ASP A 160 2.01 32.76 15.52
C ASP A 160 2.77 33.29 16.75
N THR A 161 2.69 32.55 17.86
CA THR A 161 3.48 32.78 19.04
C THR A 161 4.75 31.98 18.82
N GLY A 162 5.70 32.64 18.15
CA GLY A 162 6.98 32.06 17.81
C GLY A 162 7.67 31.47 19.04
N GLN A 163 7.88 30.15 18.99
CA GLN A 163 9.06 29.49 19.53
C GLN A 163 9.28 28.16 18.79
N PRO A 164 10.55 27.76 18.58
CA PRO A 164 10.95 26.99 17.40
C PRO A 164 10.74 25.48 17.59
N PHE A 165 9.85 24.92 16.79
CA PHE A 165 9.91 23.51 16.40
C PHE A 165 10.65 23.41 15.06
N LEU A 166 11.85 22.83 15.06
CA LEU A 166 12.40 22.22 13.85
C LEU A 166 11.61 20.92 13.63
N PRO A 167 10.83 20.83 12.54
CA PRO A 167 11.34 20.10 11.37
C PRO A 167 10.87 20.70 10.03
N GLY A 168 11.79 20.70 9.05
CA GLY A 168 11.48 20.69 7.62
C GLY A 168 10.72 21.91 7.09
N THR A 169 11.45 22.79 6.43
CA THR A 169 11.02 23.75 5.41
C THR A 169 9.51 23.74 5.08
N PRO A 170 8.74 24.80 5.39
CA PRO A 170 7.37 24.92 4.89
C PRO A 170 7.45 25.15 3.38
N MET A 171 7.16 24.11 2.60
CA MET A 171 6.96 24.22 1.15
C MET A 171 5.79 25.17 0.90
N SER A 172 6.10 26.29 0.24
CA SER A 172 5.14 27.29 -0.20
C SER A 172 4.03 26.65 -1.04
N SER A 173 2.80 27.12 -0.88
CA SER A 173 1.65 26.73 -1.72
C SER A 173 1.88 26.99 -3.23
N HIS A 174 2.95 27.70 -3.62
CA HIS A 174 3.33 27.88 -5.02
C HIS A 174 3.99 26.63 -5.62
N ASP A 175 4.74 25.89 -4.80
CA ASP A 175 5.61 24.78 -5.25
C ASP A 175 4.81 23.56 -5.69
N TRP A 176 3.63 23.32 -5.09
CA TRP A 176 2.75 22.21 -5.50
C TRP A 176 2.07 22.49 -6.86
N SER A 177 1.76 23.75 -7.16
CA SER A 177 1.11 24.11 -8.42
C SER A 177 2.11 23.97 -9.57
N ASP A 178 3.36 24.34 -9.34
CA ASP A 178 4.45 24.22 -10.32
C ASP A 178 4.79 22.74 -10.57
N THR A 179 5.00 21.95 -9.51
CA THR A 179 5.25 20.50 -9.64
C THR A 179 4.08 19.75 -10.29
N LEU A 180 2.83 20.14 -10.02
CA LEU A 180 1.66 19.59 -10.70
C LEU A 180 1.62 20.02 -12.18
N GLY A 181 2.05 21.24 -12.51
CA GLY A 181 2.19 21.73 -13.87
C GLY A 181 3.21 20.91 -14.66
N GLU A 182 4.39 20.67 -14.07
CA GLU A 182 5.45 19.84 -14.66
C GLU A 182 4.98 18.40 -14.90
N LEU A 183 4.32 17.78 -13.91
CA LEU A 183 3.76 16.43 -14.06
C LEU A 183 2.73 16.34 -15.20
N LYS A 184 1.85 17.35 -15.32
CA LYS A 184 0.88 17.41 -16.43
C LYS A 184 1.58 17.55 -17.78
N ALA A 185 2.64 18.34 -17.85
CA ALA A 185 3.42 18.53 -19.08
C ALA A 185 4.13 17.22 -19.50
N VAL A 186 4.77 16.52 -18.56
CA VAL A 186 5.42 15.22 -18.82
C VAL A 186 4.41 14.17 -19.28
N LEU A 187 3.23 14.13 -18.64
CA LEU A 187 2.16 13.21 -19.03
C LEU A 187 1.65 13.49 -20.45
N ALA A 188 1.38 14.75 -20.77
CA ALA A 188 0.93 15.15 -22.09
C ALA A 188 1.99 14.82 -23.17
N GLN A 189 3.26 15.09 -22.88
CA GLN A 189 4.36 14.78 -23.79
C GLN A 189 4.48 13.27 -24.05
N THR A 190 4.43 12.46 -22.98
CA THR A 190 4.51 11.00 -23.09
C THR A 190 3.35 10.43 -23.89
N CYS A 191 2.13 10.92 -23.66
CA CYS A 191 0.96 10.50 -24.44
C CYS A 191 1.09 10.86 -25.92
N ASN A 192 1.56 12.08 -26.23
CA ASN A 192 1.74 12.52 -27.61
C ASN A 192 2.81 11.68 -28.34
N ASP A 193 3.94 11.41 -27.68
CA ASP A 193 5.03 10.62 -28.26
C ASP A 193 4.60 9.16 -28.49
N GLN A 194 3.85 8.58 -27.56
CA GLN A 194 3.28 7.23 -27.72
C GLN A 194 2.28 7.17 -28.87
N LEU A 195 1.39 8.16 -28.99
CA LEU A 195 0.42 8.22 -30.09
C LEU A 195 1.12 8.35 -31.45
N ALA A 196 2.13 9.21 -31.55
CA ALA A 196 2.94 9.35 -32.76
C ALA A 196 3.68 8.06 -33.13
N SER A 197 4.25 7.36 -32.14
CA SER A 197 4.92 6.07 -32.33
C SER A 197 3.96 4.99 -32.83
N ILE A 198 2.80 4.86 -32.19
CA ILE A 198 1.75 3.90 -32.58
C ILE A 198 1.27 4.19 -34.01
N GLN A 199 1.03 5.47 -34.34
CA GLN A 199 0.59 5.88 -35.67
C GLN A 199 1.62 5.48 -36.74
N SER A 200 2.92 5.68 -36.48
CA SER A 200 4.00 5.25 -37.38
C SER A 200 4.02 3.73 -37.58
N GLN A 201 3.93 2.96 -36.48
CA GLN A 201 3.91 1.50 -36.55
C GLN A 201 2.72 0.99 -37.35
N MET A 202 1.55 1.61 -37.18
CA MET A 202 0.33 1.25 -37.92
C MET A 202 0.48 1.54 -39.42
N ASN A 203 1.08 2.68 -39.79
CA ASN A 203 1.36 3.01 -41.18
C ASN A 203 2.35 2.01 -41.81
N GLU A 204 3.41 1.63 -41.09
CA GLU A 204 4.38 0.65 -41.57
C GLU A 204 3.75 -0.74 -41.77
N LEU A 205 2.92 -1.18 -40.82
CA LEU A 205 2.17 -2.43 -40.94
C LEU A 205 1.21 -2.41 -42.15
N THR A 206 0.56 -1.27 -42.39
CA THR A 206 -0.34 -1.09 -43.54
C THR A 206 0.42 -1.23 -44.85
N GLN A 207 1.56 -0.57 -44.98
CA GLN A 207 2.41 -0.67 -46.18
C GLN A 207 2.96 -2.09 -46.39
N ARG A 208 3.30 -2.80 -45.31
CA ARG A 208 3.70 -4.21 -45.36
C ARG A 208 2.58 -5.11 -45.85
N LEU A 209 1.34 -4.91 -45.40
CA LEU A 209 0.18 -5.67 -45.88
C LEU A 209 -0.11 -5.40 -47.36
N GLU A 210 -0.04 -4.14 -47.81
CA GLU A 210 -0.23 -3.77 -49.22
C GLU A 210 0.83 -4.40 -50.12
N SER A 211 2.11 -4.33 -49.73
CA SER A 211 3.21 -4.96 -50.48
C SER A 211 3.10 -6.49 -50.54
N GLN A 212 2.72 -7.15 -49.44
CA GLN A 212 2.46 -8.59 -49.42
C GLN A 212 1.28 -8.95 -50.34
N GLY A 213 0.21 -8.16 -50.35
CA GLY A 213 -0.91 -8.32 -51.26
C GLY A 213 -0.50 -8.21 -52.72
N ALA A 214 0.30 -7.21 -53.08
CA ALA A 214 0.82 -7.04 -54.43
C ALA A 214 1.71 -8.22 -54.87
N GLN A 215 2.58 -8.71 -53.99
CA GLN A 215 3.42 -9.88 -54.26
C GLN A 215 2.59 -11.16 -54.47
N LEU A 216 1.56 -11.38 -53.65
CA LEU A 216 0.65 -12.53 -53.81
C LEU A 216 -0.09 -12.49 -55.16
N LEU A 217 -0.54 -11.31 -55.59
CA LEU A 217 -1.18 -11.12 -56.90
C LEU A 217 -0.21 -11.41 -58.06
N GLU A 218 1.05 -10.99 -57.94
CA GLU A 218 2.09 -11.28 -58.94
C GLU A 218 2.35 -12.78 -59.05
N VAL A 219 2.59 -13.45 -57.92
CA VAL A 219 2.83 -14.91 -57.88
C VAL A 219 1.63 -15.67 -58.47
N THR A 220 0.41 -15.25 -58.12
CA THR A 220 -0.82 -15.85 -58.67
C THR A 220 -0.92 -15.67 -60.19
N ARG A 221 -0.47 -14.53 -60.72
CA ARG A 221 -0.43 -14.28 -62.17
C ARG A 221 0.61 -15.16 -62.86
N SER A 222 1.83 -15.22 -62.35
CA SER A 222 2.90 -16.06 -62.90
C SER A 222 2.54 -17.55 -62.90
N LEU A 223 1.86 -18.03 -61.84
CA LEU A 223 1.35 -19.40 -61.80
C LEU A 223 0.33 -19.67 -62.92
N ARG A 224 -0.66 -18.77 -63.12
CA ARG A 224 -1.64 -18.90 -64.21
C ARG A 224 -0.98 -18.88 -65.60
N GLU A 225 0.03 -18.04 -65.81
CA GLU A 225 0.76 -17.97 -67.08
C GLU A 225 1.59 -19.24 -67.33
N SER A 226 2.17 -19.85 -66.29
CA SER A 226 2.91 -21.12 -66.39
C SER A 226 1.99 -22.32 -66.71
N GLU A 227 0.79 -22.36 -66.15
CA GLU A 227 -0.21 -23.39 -66.43
C GLU A 227 -0.76 -23.29 -67.87
N GLY A 228 -0.93 -22.07 -68.39
CA GLY A 228 -1.35 -21.85 -69.79
C GLY A 228 -0.32 -22.31 -70.83
N HIS A 229 0.99 -22.19 -70.54
CA HIS A 229 2.06 -22.68 -71.43
C HIS A 229 2.17 -24.22 -71.41
N ALA A 230 1.91 -24.86 -70.27
CA ALA A 230 1.90 -26.32 -70.16
C ALA A 230 0.74 -26.96 -70.95
N GLN A 231 -0.43 -26.32 -71.00
CA GLN A 231 -1.58 -26.81 -71.78
C GLN A 231 -1.41 -26.63 -73.30
N ASN A 232 -0.77 -25.55 -73.76
CA ASN A 232 -0.50 -25.34 -75.19
C ASN A 232 0.65 -26.21 -75.74
N GLY A 233 1.56 -26.70 -74.89
CA GLY A 233 2.64 -27.62 -75.29
C GLY A 233 2.18 -29.07 -75.55
N MET A 234 1.00 -29.46 -75.08
CA MET A 234 0.44 -30.82 -75.23
C MET A 234 -0.44 -31.00 -76.47
N ALA A 235 -0.88 -29.90 -77.12
CA ALA A 235 -1.72 -29.94 -78.32
C ALA A 235 -0.93 -29.94 -79.65
N GLY A 236 0.41 -29.90 -79.59
CA GLY A 236 1.30 -29.76 -80.77
C GLY A 236 2.24 -30.93 -81.04
N ARG A 237 1.88 -32.16 -80.66
CA ARG A 237 2.60 -33.40 -81.04
C ARG A 237 1.66 -34.41 -81.66
#